data_AF-A0A524RRF2-F1
#
_entry.id   AF-A0A524RRF2-F1
#
_cell.length_a   1.000
_cell.length_b   1.000
_cell.length_c   1.000
_cell.angle_alpha   90.00
_cell.angle_beta   90.00
_cell.angle_gamma   90.00
#
_symmetry.space_group_name_H-M   'P 1'
#
loop_
_entity.id
_entity.type
_entity.pdbx_description
1 polymer ?
#
loop_
_entity_poly.entity_id
_entity_poly.type
_entity_poly.pdbx_seq_one_letter_code
_entity_poly.pdbx_strand_id
1 'polypeptide(L)'
;MVLALKSLLQRFALICLVAVLSFSLAACGSSSSAAVLSADDIASIQTQAEGFQRSRDRLDDLGTLVRNDDWTYIRNLIHGPMGEVGRQTMLITQQLPKGQRVEARAAMNELKQHMAALDEAARLEDGSASRREFAKLVVGFLGFYQAIPDGAKPAEGVQPETSLSVYGPAPTLPAVPTSEASAAPLPDRSAEDQA
;
A
#
# COMPACT_ATOMS: atom_id res chain seq x y z
N MET A 1 -39.23 43.53 -7.52
CA MET A 1 -38.10 43.18 -6.61
C MET A 1 -37.65 41.73 -6.72
N VAL A 2 -38.55 40.74 -6.77
CA VAL A 2 -38.22 39.30 -6.81
C VAL A 2 -37.41 38.87 -8.05
N LEU A 3 -37.63 39.48 -9.22
CA LEU A 3 -36.88 39.16 -10.44
C LEU A 3 -35.42 39.67 -10.39
N ALA A 4 -35.16 40.80 -9.73
CA ALA A 4 -33.81 41.36 -9.57
C ALA A 4 -32.96 40.51 -8.62
N LEU A 5 -33.58 39.96 -7.57
CA LEU A 5 -32.91 39.08 -6.60
C LEU A 5 -32.53 37.72 -7.24
N LYS A 6 -33.38 37.17 -8.12
CA LYS A 6 -33.08 35.94 -8.88
C LYS A 6 -31.92 36.14 -9.86
N SER A 7 -31.87 37.28 -10.54
CA SER A 7 -30.76 37.66 -11.44
C SER A 7 -29.43 37.81 -10.70
N LEU A 8 -29.45 38.39 -9.48
CA LEU A 8 -28.27 38.51 -8.63
C LEU A 8 -27.78 37.14 -8.13
N LEU A 9 -28.67 36.24 -7.70
CA LEU A 9 -28.31 34.88 -7.29
C LEU A 9 -27.71 34.07 -8.46
N GLN A 10 -28.29 34.18 -9.65
CA GLN A 10 -27.81 33.46 -10.84
C GLN A 10 -26.40 33.93 -11.27
N ARG A 11 -26.12 35.24 -11.15
CA ARG A 11 -24.79 35.80 -11.43
C ARG A 11 -23.76 35.34 -10.41
N PHE A 12 -24.11 35.29 -9.13
CA PHE A 12 -23.23 34.76 -8.08
C PHE A 12 -22.91 33.27 -8.29
N ALA A 13 -23.90 32.45 -8.64
CA ALA A 13 -23.71 31.03 -8.92
C ALA A 13 -22.77 30.80 -10.14
N LEU A 14 -22.93 31.59 -11.20
CA LEU A 14 -22.04 31.55 -12.36
C LEU A 14 -20.60 31.97 -12.01
N ILE A 15 -20.43 33.01 -11.19
CA ILE A 15 -19.10 33.44 -10.74
C ILE A 15 -18.43 32.36 -9.89
N CYS A 16 -19.16 31.72 -8.97
CA CYS A 16 -18.63 30.61 -8.17
C CYS A 16 -18.22 29.42 -9.06
N LEU A 17 -19.03 29.07 -10.06
CA LEU A 17 -18.72 27.97 -10.97
C LEU A 17 -17.46 28.26 -11.81
N VAL A 18 -17.33 29.49 -12.33
CA VAL A 18 -16.13 29.93 -13.07
C VAL A 18 -14.90 29.97 -12.16
N ALA A 19 -15.05 30.42 -10.90
CA ALA A 19 -13.96 30.45 -9.94
C ALA A 19 -13.44 29.04 -9.59
N VAL A 20 -14.35 28.09 -9.33
CA VAL A 20 -13.99 26.68 -9.10
C VAL A 20 -13.30 26.09 -10.34
N LEU A 21 -13.84 26.34 -11.53
CA LEU A 21 -13.26 25.84 -12.78
C LEU A 21 -11.87 26.43 -13.07
N SER A 22 -11.67 27.72 -12.76
CA SER A 22 -10.37 28.39 -12.93
C SER A 22 -9.34 27.87 -11.93
N PHE A 23 -9.76 27.55 -10.70
CA PHE A 23 -8.88 26.96 -9.69
C PHE A 23 -8.48 25.52 -10.05
N SER A 24 -9.40 24.73 -10.63
CA SER A 24 -9.09 23.40 -11.17
C SER A 24 -8.08 23.44 -12.32
N LEU A 25 -8.10 24.50 -13.14
CA LEU A 25 -7.17 24.66 -14.26
C LEU A 25 -5.76 25.07 -13.81
N ALA A 26 -5.64 25.88 -12.75
CA ALA A 26 -4.36 26.23 -12.15
C ALA A 26 -3.69 25.03 -11.43
N ALA A 27 -4.48 24.06 -10.95
CA ALA A 27 -3.98 22.84 -10.34
C ALA A 27 -3.44 21.80 -11.35
N CYS A 28 -3.69 21.97 -12.65
CA CYS A 28 -3.14 21.12 -13.72
C CYS A 28 -1.85 21.73 -14.34
N GLY A 29 -1.33 22.81 -13.77
CA GLY A 29 -0.21 23.60 -14.30
C GLY A 29 1.17 23.23 -13.75
N SER A 30 1.38 22.06 -13.15
CA SER A 30 2.71 21.61 -12.75
C SER A 30 3.47 20.99 -13.93
N SER A 31 3.64 21.76 -15.02
CA SER A 31 4.72 21.46 -15.96
C SER A 31 6.03 21.81 -15.27
N SER A 32 6.53 20.89 -14.45
CA SER A 32 7.85 20.99 -13.86
C SER A 32 8.82 21.03 -15.02
N SER A 33 9.40 22.21 -15.28
CA SER A 33 10.47 22.38 -16.26
C SER A 33 11.49 21.29 -16.00
N ALA A 34 11.67 20.41 -16.99
CA ALA A 34 12.59 19.30 -16.91
C ALA A 34 13.99 19.86 -16.73
N ALA A 35 14.41 20.07 -15.48
CA ALA A 35 15.81 19.98 -15.15
C ALA A 35 16.24 18.62 -15.69
N VAL A 36 17.11 18.66 -16.69
CA VAL A 36 17.48 17.49 -17.49
C VAL A 36 18.13 16.49 -16.54
N LEU A 37 17.39 15.45 -16.18
CA LEU A 37 17.94 14.31 -15.46
C LEU A 37 18.98 13.64 -16.35
N SER A 38 20.09 13.20 -15.75
CA SER A 38 21.06 12.40 -16.48
C SER A 38 20.46 11.04 -16.83
N ALA A 39 20.99 10.37 -17.86
CA ALA A 39 20.57 9.01 -18.21
C ALA A 39 20.78 8.03 -17.03
N ASP A 40 21.86 8.23 -16.27
CA ASP A 40 22.17 7.43 -15.08
C ASP A 40 21.14 7.65 -13.96
N ASP A 41 20.71 8.90 -13.74
CA ASP A 41 19.64 9.22 -12.78
C ASP A 41 18.33 8.54 -13.19
N ILE A 42 17.96 8.60 -14.47
CA ILE A 42 16.74 7.96 -14.99
C ILE A 42 16.79 6.44 -14.77
N ALA A 43 17.89 5.78 -15.12
CA ALA A 43 18.04 4.33 -14.94
C ALA A 43 17.96 3.92 -13.47
N SER A 44 18.56 4.73 -12.58
CA SER A 44 18.53 4.46 -11.14
C SER A 44 17.14 4.68 -10.55
N ILE A 45 16.45 5.76 -10.94
CA ILE A 45 15.05 6.01 -10.55
C ILE A 45 14.16 4.86 -11.03
N GLN A 46 14.32 4.42 -12.29
CA GLN A 46 13.52 3.34 -12.87
C GLN A 46 13.65 2.05 -12.06
N THR A 47 14.87 1.68 -11.67
CA THR A 47 15.11 0.47 -10.85
C THR A 47 14.34 0.53 -9.52
N GLN A 48 14.33 1.69 -8.86
CA GLN A 48 13.59 1.85 -7.60
C GLN A 48 12.08 1.93 -7.85
N ALA A 49 11.66 2.54 -8.95
CA ALA A 49 10.27 2.67 -9.35
C ALA A 49 9.65 1.29 -9.66
N GLU A 50 10.40 0.36 -10.24
CA GLU A 50 9.95 -1.03 -10.40
C GLU A 50 9.75 -1.75 -9.05
N GLY A 51 10.65 -1.54 -8.09
CA GLY A 51 10.49 -2.06 -6.73
C GLY A 51 9.26 -1.48 -6.03
N PHE A 52 9.03 -0.17 -6.19
CA PHE A 52 7.86 0.51 -5.69
C PHE A 52 6.58 -0.02 -6.34
N GLN A 53 6.61 -0.26 -7.65
CA GLN A 53 5.51 -0.82 -8.41
C GLN A 53 5.10 -2.20 -7.90
N ARG A 54 6.06 -3.10 -7.68
CA ARG A 54 5.77 -4.42 -7.10
C ARG A 54 5.08 -4.32 -5.74
N SER A 55 5.40 -3.30 -4.94
CA SER A 55 4.71 -3.04 -3.67
C SER A 55 3.30 -2.50 -3.88
N ARG A 56 3.10 -1.61 -4.85
CA ARG A 56 1.79 -1.07 -5.24
C ARG A 56 0.87 -2.17 -5.76
N ASP A 57 1.39 -3.12 -6.52
CA ASP A 57 0.63 -4.26 -7.04
C ASP A 57 0.09 -5.18 -5.92
N ARG A 58 0.61 -5.07 -4.68
CA ARG A 58 0.08 -5.78 -3.50
C ARG A 58 -1.08 -5.07 -2.80
N LEU A 59 -1.51 -3.90 -3.28
CA LEU A 59 -2.62 -3.16 -2.66
C LEU A 59 -3.94 -3.93 -2.73
N ASP A 60 -4.17 -4.75 -3.76
CA ASP A 60 -5.37 -5.57 -3.87
C ASP A 60 -5.39 -6.70 -2.83
N ASP A 61 -4.25 -7.37 -2.64
CA ASP A 61 -4.07 -8.35 -1.57
C ASP A 61 -4.28 -7.70 -0.20
N LEU A 62 -3.61 -6.56 0.05
CA LEU A 62 -3.73 -5.82 1.29
C LEU A 62 -5.18 -5.39 1.56
N GLY A 63 -5.88 -4.92 0.53
CA GLY A 63 -7.29 -4.56 0.61
C GLY A 63 -8.18 -5.75 0.97
N THR A 64 -7.86 -6.95 0.48
CA THR A 64 -8.55 -8.19 0.86
C THR A 64 -8.33 -8.52 2.33
N LEU A 65 -7.09 -8.47 2.79
CA LEU A 65 -6.75 -8.71 4.20
C LEU A 65 -7.44 -7.71 5.14
N VAL A 66 -7.48 -6.42 4.77
CA VAL A 66 -8.16 -5.36 5.53
C VAL A 66 -9.68 -5.54 5.57
N ARG A 67 -10.29 -6.09 4.51
CA ARG A 67 -11.73 -6.42 4.53
C ARG A 67 -12.06 -7.62 5.40
N ASN A 68 -11.13 -8.57 5.49
CA ASN A 68 -11.28 -9.80 6.27
C ASN A 68 -10.79 -9.67 7.72
N ASP A 69 -10.29 -8.49 8.10
CA ASP A 69 -9.72 -8.26 9.43
C ASP A 69 -8.54 -9.22 9.75
N ASP A 70 -7.75 -9.58 8.71
CA ASP A 70 -6.60 -10.51 8.80
C ASP A 70 -5.32 -9.81 9.33
N TRP A 71 -5.36 -9.37 10.59
CA TRP A 71 -4.33 -8.52 11.23
C TRP A 71 -2.89 -9.01 11.06
N THR A 72 -2.66 -10.30 11.30
CA THR A 72 -1.32 -10.90 11.21
C THR A 72 -0.78 -10.78 9.78
N TYR A 73 -1.60 -11.03 8.77
CA TYR A 73 -1.18 -10.98 7.39
C TYR A 73 -1.03 -9.55 6.87
N ILE A 74 -1.85 -8.60 7.34
CA ILE A 74 -1.67 -7.17 7.06
C ILE A 74 -0.25 -6.75 7.47
N ARG A 75 0.14 -7.06 8.71
CA ARG A 75 1.46 -6.70 9.25
C ARG A 75 2.60 -7.44 8.56
N ASN A 76 2.43 -8.72 8.25
CA ASN A 76 3.40 -9.49 7.48
C ASN A 76 3.64 -8.89 6.09
N LEU A 77 2.59 -8.39 5.44
CA LEU A 77 2.72 -7.74 4.14
C LEU A 77 3.48 -6.41 4.23
N ILE A 78 3.16 -5.59 5.24
CA ILE A 78 3.80 -4.29 5.49
C ILE A 78 5.29 -4.45 5.80
N HIS A 79 5.66 -5.45 6.61
CA HIS A 79 7.06 -5.68 6.97
C HIS A 79 7.83 -6.56 5.99
N GLY A 80 7.14 -7.34 5.16
CA GLY A 80 7.75 -8.20 4.15
C GLY A 80 7.79 -7.51 2.78
N PRO A 81 6.90 -7.88 1.83
CA PRO A 81 6.91 -7.35 0.46
C PRO A 81 6.89 -5.82 0.35
N MET A 82 6.22 -5.11 1.26
CA MET A 82 6.12 -3.65 1.24
C MET A 82 7.16 -2.96 2.13
N GLY A 83 8.00 -3.70 2.86
CA GLY A 83 8.96 -3.12 3.81
C GLY A 83 9.99 -2.20 3.15
N GLU A 84 10.24 -2.40 1.86
CA GLU A 84 11.22 -1.66 1.08
C GLU A 84 10.71 -0.32 0.52
N VAL A 85 9.39 -0.08 0.59
CA VAL A 85 8.74 1.13 0.04
C VAL A 85 9.44 2.39 0.54
N GLY A 86 9.73 2.46 1.84
CA GLY A 86 10.38 3.61 2.44
C GLY A 86 11.77 3.94 1.87
N ARG A 87 12.57 2.92 1.52
CA ARG A 87 13.89 3.13 0.89
C ARG A 87 13.73 3.51 -0.58
N GLN A 88 12.85 2.83 -1.31
CA GLN A 88 12.61 3.08 -2.72
C GLN A 88 12.17 4.54 -2.94
N THR A 89 11.16 4.99 -2.20
CA THR A 89 10.67 6.37 -2.29
C THR A 89 11.74 7.40 -1.90
N MET A 90 12.58 7.08 -0.92
CA MET A 90 13.69 7.94 -0.52
C MET A 90 14.72 8.09 -1.64
N LEU A 91 15.14 6.99 -2.26
CA LEU A 91 16.15 7.00 -3.33
C LEU A 91 15.65 7.72 -4.57
N ILE A 92 14.40 7.47 -4.98
CA ILE A 92 13.75 8.22 -6.07
C ILE A 92 13.80 9.72 -5.76
N THR A 93 13.34 10.12 -4.57
CA THR A 93 13.29 11.54 -4.16
C THR A 93 14.67 12.20 -4.17
N GLN A 94 15.74 11.48 -3.80
CA GLN A 94 17.10 12.00 -3.80
C GLN A 94 17.65 12.30 -5.19
N GLN A 95 17.17 11.58 -6.21
CA GLN A 95 17.62 11.70 -7.60
C GLN A 95 16.83 12.75 -8.39
N LEU A 96 15.66 13.16 -7.90
CA LEU A 96 14.88 14.22 -8.53
C LEU A 96 15.65 15.56 -8.57
N PRO A 97 15.31 16.46 -9.49
CA PRO A 97 15.82 17.83 -9.46
C PRO A 97 15.42 18.55 -8.17
N LYS A 98 16.28 19.44 -7.66
CA LYS A 98 16.06 20.12 -6.37
C LYS A 98 14.67 20.75 -6.22
N GLY A 99 14.12 21.32 -7.30
CA GLY A 99 12.79 21.94 -7.30
C GLY A 99 11.63 20.96 -7.09
N GLN A 100 11.80 19.68 -7.40
CA GLN A 100 10.76 18.64 -7.25
C GLN A 100 10.89 17.86 -5.95
N ARG A 101 12.06 17.89 -5.29
CA ARG A 101 12.33 17.10 -4.08
C ARG A 101 11.41 17.43 -2.91
N VAL A 102 11.00 18.69 -2.77
CA VAL A 102 10.16 19.12 -1.64
C VAL A 102 8.81 18.43 -1.68
N GLU A 103 8.15 18.45 -2.84
CA GLU A 103 6.86 17.81 -3.07
C GLU A 103 6.95 16.29 -2.97
N ALA A 104 7.94 15.69 -3.65
CA ALA A 104 8.17 14.24 -3.58
C ALA A 104 8.45 13.76 -2.15
N ARG A 105 9.18 14.55 -1.36
CA ARG A 105 9.46 14.24 0.06
C ARG A 105 8.21 14.36 0.92
N ALA A 106 7.31 15.29 0.63
CA ALA A 106 6.03 15.37 1.31
C ALA A 106 5.17 14.14 1.01
N ALA A 107 5.02 13.77 -0.27
CA ALA A 107 4.28 12.57 -0.67
C ALA A 107 4.87 11.28 -0.08
N MET A 108 6.20 11.16 -0.06
CA MET A 108 6.91 10.06 0.61
C MET A 108 6.55 9.98 2.11
N ASN A 109 6.57 11.12 2.81
CA ASN A 109 6.32 11.15 4.25
C ASN A 109 4.87 10.77 4.56
N GLU A 110 3.90 11.27 3.80
CA GLU A 110 2.49 10.90 3.95
C GLU A 110 2.29 9.39 3.71
N LEU A 111 2.86 8.86 2.63
CA LEU A 111 2.82 7.42 2.34
C LEU A 111 3.37 6.59 3.52
N LYS A 112 4.56 6.93 4.03
CA LYS A 112 5.17 6.24 5.17
C LYS A 112 4.32 6.36 6.44
N GLN A 113 3.70 7.51 6.66
CA GLN A 113 2.81 7.73 7.80
C GLN A 113 1.58 6.80 7.71
N HIS A 114 0.95 6.66 6.55
CA HIS A 114 -0.20 5.78 6.38
C HIS A 114 0.18 4.30 6.49
N MET A 115 1.36 3.89 6.02
CA MET A 115 1.86 2.54 6.25
C MET A 115 2.03 2.23 7.74
N ALA A 116 2.66 3.14 8.49
CA ALA A 116 2.83 2.98 9.93
C ALA A 116 1.50 3.00 10.69
N ALA A 117 0.57 3.88 10.29
CA ALA A 117 -0.75 3.96 10.90
C ALA A 117 -1.60 2.70 10.62
N LEU A 118 -1.46 2.10 9.44
CA LEU A 118 -2.11 0.83 9.12
C LEU A 118 -1.51 -0.34 9.92
N ASP A 119 -0.18 -0.41 10.06
CA ASP A 119 0.47 -1.41 10.92
C ASP A 119 0.00 -1.28 12.38
N GLU A 120 -0.08 -0.05 12.89
CA GLU A 120 -0.55 0.19 14.26
C GLU A 120 -2.04 -0.15 14.42
N ALA A 121 -2.88 0.20 13.44
CA ALA A 121 -4.29 -0.17 13.46
C ALA A 121 -4.48 -1.69 13.46
N ALA A 122 -3.69 -2.42 12.68
CA ALA A 122 -3.69 -3.88 12.69
C ALA A 122 -3.15 -4.45 14.01
N ARG A 123 -2.12 -3.84 14.61
CA ARG A 123 -1.58 -4.24 15.93
C ARG A 123 -2.61 -4.07 17.04
N LEU A 124 -3.47 -3.06 16.94
CA LEU A 124 -4.57 -2.78 17.86
C LEU A 124 -5.86 -3.53 17.49
N GLU A 125 -5.86 -4.30 16.39
CA GLU A 125 -7.03 -4.99 15.84
C GLU A 125 -8.24 -4.07 15.61
N ASP A 126 -7.97 -2.79 15.30
CA ASP A 126 -8.98 -1.80 15.00
C ASP A 126 -9.31 -1.84 13.50
N GLY A 127 -10.37 -2.57 13.14
CA GLY A 127 -10.81 -2.68 11.74
C GLY A 127 -11.29 -1.35 11.14
N SER A 128 -11.86 -0.46 11.95
CA SER A 128 -12.30 0.85 11.47
C SER A 128 -11.10 1.72 11.11
N ALA A 129 -10.09 1.76 11.98
CA ALA A 129 -8.83 2.42 11.70
C ALA A 129 -8.10 1.76 10.53
N SER A 130 -8.06 0.43 10.46
CA SER A 130 -7.37 -0.29 9.38
C SER A 130 -7.97 0.04 8.01
N ARG A 131 -9.30 0.02 7.87
CA ARG A 131 -9.98 0.41 6.61
C ARG A 131 -9.70 1.85 6.21
N ARG A 132 -9.73 2.77 7.19
CA ARG A 132 -9.46 4.20 6.96
C ARG A 132 -8.02 4.43 6.52
N GLU A 133 -7.04 3.84 7.22
CA GLU A 133 -5.62 4.04 6.90
C GLU A 133 -5.24 3.30 5.62
N PHE A 134 -5.87 2.17 5.29
CA PHE A 134 -5.73 1.54 3.97
C PHE A 134 -6.18 2.45 2.83
N ALA A 135 -7.36 3.09 2.96
CA ALA A 135 -7.82 4.01 1.92
C ALA A 135 -6.84 5.18 1.70
N LYS A 136 -6.29 5.72 2.78
CA LYS A 136 -5.24 6.76 2.71
C LYS A 136 -3.93 6.23 2.15
N LEU A 137 -3.57 4.99 2.45
CA LEU A 137 -2.39 4.32 1.91
C LEU A 137 -2.48 4.20 0.38
N VAL A 138 -3.62 3.77 -0.15
CA VAL A 138 -3.87 3.72 -1.61
C VAL A 138 -3.67 5.09 -2.25
N VAL A 139 -4.25 6.14 -1.65
CA VAL A 139 -4.05 7.53 -2.10
C VAL A 139 -2.58 7.95 -2.01
N GLY A 140 -1.88 7.58 -0.95
CA GLY A 140 -0.45 7.87 -0.76
C GLY A 140 0.44 7.23 -1.83
N PHE A 141 0.13 5.99 -2.24
CA PHE A 141 0.83 5.32 -3.35
C PHE A 141 0.61 6.07 -4.68
N LEU A 142 -0.63 6.49 -4.96
CA LEU A 142 -0.94 7.28 -6.14
C LEU A 142 -0.27 8.66 -6.11
N GLY A 143 -0.26 9.31 -4.95
CA GLY A 143 0.38 10.61 -4.74
C GLY A 143 1.88 10.54 -5.00
N PHE A 144 2.57 9.55 -4.44
CA PHE A 144 4.01 9.38 -4.69
C PHE A 144 4.31 8.97 -6.14
N TYR A 145 3.46 8.14 -6.77
CA TYR A 145 3.64 7.73 -8.17
C TYR A 145 3.68 8.92 -9.14
N GLN A 146 2.91 9.98 -8.85
CA GLN A 146 2.90 11.21 -9.66
C GLN A 146 4.24 11.97 -9.62
N ALA A 147 5.03 11.80 -8.56
CA ALA A 147 6.35 12.40 -8.43
C ALA A 147 7.44 11.65 -9.24
N ILE A 148 7.13 10.47 -9.79
CA ILE A 148 8.08 9.71 -10.62
C ILE A 148 8.11 10.34 -12.03
N PRO A 149 9.29 10.71 -12.56
CA PRO A 149 9.42 11.28 -13.91
C PRO A 149 8.92 10.31 -14.98
N ASP A 150 8.24 10.81 -16.01
CA ASP A 150 7.62 9.96 -17.06
C ASP A 150 8.59 8.97 -17.71
N GLY A 151 9.83 9.42 -18.00
CA GLY A 151 10.87 8.56 -18.57
C GLY A 151 11.42 7.46 -17.65
N ALA A 152 11.04 7.46 -16.37
CA ALA A 152 11.43 6.47 -15.38
C ALA A 152 10.22 5.73 -14.77
N LYS A 153 9.00 6.02 -15.21
CA LYS A 153 7.81 5.28 -14.79
C LYS A 153 7.90 3.85 -15.34
N PRO A 154 7.58 2.83 -14.53
CA PRO A 154 7.49 1.45 -15.01
C PRO A 154 6.47 1.35 -16.13
N ALA A 155 6.71 0.50 -17.13
CA ALA A 155 5.71 0.20 -18.14
C ALA A 155 4.46 -0.36 -17.45
N GLU A 156 3.34 0.34 -17.60
CA GLU A 156 2.04 -0.08 -17.08
C GLU A 156 1.69 -1.45 -17.70
N GLY A 157 1.77 -2.53 -16.91
CA GLY A 157 1.25 -3.84 -17.31
C GLY A 157 2.24 -4.96 -17.66
N VAL A 158 3.54 -4.87 -17.34
CA VAL A 158 4.37 -6.09 -17.32
C VAL A 158 4.26 -6.74 -15.94
N GLN A 159 3.25 -7.60 -15.78
CA GLN A 159 3.28 -8.64 -14.76
C GLN A 159 4.64 -9.35 -14.87
N PRO A 160 5.49 -9.40 -13.83
CA PRO A 160 6.58 -10.34 -13.86
C PRO A 160 5.94 -11.73 -13.76
N GLU A 161 5.70 -12.37 -14.90
CA GLU A 161 5.49 -13.82 -14.99
C GLU A 161 6.78 -14.54 -14.62
N THR A 162 7.28 -14.33 -13.40
CA THR A 162 8.39 -15.08 -12.79
C THR A 162 8.53 -14.70 -11.31
N SER A 163 7.57 -15.10 -10.48
CA SER A 163 7.83 -15.25 -9.03
C SER A 163 6.98 -16.34 -8.39
N LEU A 164 6.74 -17.43 -9.11
CA LEU A 164 6.36 -18.71 -8.53
C LEU A 164 7.54 -19.70 -8.58
N SER A 165 8.73 -19.30 -8.10
CA SER A 165 9.85 -20.23 -7.86
C SER A 165 11.02 -19.57 -7.08
N VAL A 166 10.75 -18.94 -5.94
CA VAL A 166 11.82 -18.59 -4.94
C VAL A 166 11.45 -19.04 -3.53
N TYR A 167 10.17 -19.28 -3.23
CA TYR A 167 9.83 -20.23 -2.18
C TYR A 167 9.93 -21.63 -2.78
N GLY A 168 10.90 -22.43 -2.33
CA GLY A 168 10.87 -23.88 -2.52
C GLY A 168 9.57 -24.45 -1.94
N PRO A 169 9.23 -25.73 -2.24
CA PRO A 169 8.03 -26.34 -1.69
C PRO A 169 7.99 -26.11 -0.18
N ALA A 170 6.84 -25.64 0.32
CA ALA A 170 6.61 -25.46 1.74
C ALA A 170 7.16 -26.69 2.49
N PRO A 171 7.88 -26.52 3.61
CA PRO A 171 8.31 -27.67 4.39
C PRO A 171 7.07 -28.50 4.67
N THR A 172 7.07 -29.74 4.19
CA THR A 172 6.01 -30.69 4.47
C THR A 172 5.96 -30.82 5.98
N LEU A 173 4.93 -30.22 6.59
CA LEU A 173 4.68 -30.43 8.01
C LEU A 173 4.62 -31.95 8.21
N PRO A 174 5.39 -32.52 9.14
CA PRO A 174 5.26 -33.94 9.44
C PRO A 174 3.79 -34.20 9.82
N ALA A 175 3.19 -35.19 9.18
CA ALA A 175 1.85 -35.63 9.47
C ALA A 175 1.74 -35.84 10.98
N VAL A 176 0.76 -35.17 11.60
CA VAL A 176 0.32 -35.49 12.97
C VAL A 176 -0.06 -36.97 12.94
N PRO A 177 0.61 -37.88 13.69
CA PRO A 177 0.16 -39.25 13.74
C PRO A 177 -1.23 -39.30 14.34
N THR A 178 -2.19 -39.75 13.54
CA THR A 178 -3.52 -40.15 13.98
C THR A 178 -3.35 -41.21 15.06
N SER A 179 -3.64 -40.85 16.30
CA SER A 179 -3.73 -41.78 17.42
C SER A 179 -4.98 -42.63 17.24
N GLU A 180 -4.89 -43.68 16.41
CA GLU A 180 -5.87 -44.76 16.39
C GLU A 180 -5.83 -45.51 17.72
N ALA A 181 -6.96 -45.48 18.42
CA ALA A 181 -7.22 -46.28 19.59
C ALA A 181 -7.12 -47.78 19.23
N SER A 182 -6.12 -48.46 19.80
CA SER A 182 -6.10 -49.92 19.89
C SER A 182 -6.53 -50.32 21.30
N ALA A 183 -7.72 -50.92 21.37
CA ALA A 183 -8.25 -51.55 22.55
C ALA A 183 -7.39 -52.75 22.96
N ALA A 184 -6.97 -52.78 24.22
CA ALA A 184 -6.56 -54.00 24.91
C ALA A 184 -7.11 -53.99 26.36
N PRO A 185 -7.46 -55.15 26.92
CA PRO A 185 -8.43 -55.26 28.02
C PRO A 185 -7.84 -54.97 29.41
N LEU A 186 -8.67 -54.42 30.29
CA LEU A 186 -8.39 -54.25 31.73
C LEU A 186 -8.06 -55.61 32.40
N PRO A 187 -6.97 -55.73 33.17
CA PRO A 187 -6.81 -56.85 34.08
C PRO A 187 -7.70 -56.66 35.32
N ASP A 188 -8.47 -57.72 35.59
CA ASP A 188 -9.32 -57.95 36.76
C ASP A 188 -8.54 -57.73 38.07
N ARG A 189 -9.07 -56.86 38.93
CA ARG A 189 -8.52 -56.58 40.27
C ARG A 189 -9.46 -57.17 41.32
N SER A 190 -9.59 -58.49 41.29
CA SER A 190 -10.37 -59.28 42.25
C SER A 190 -9.60 -60.54 42.67
N ALA A 191 -8.47 -60.38 43.36
CA ALA A 191 -7.90 -61.40 44.24
C ALA A 191 -6.68 -60.81 44.99
N GLU A 192 -6.42 -61.36 46.18
CA GLU A 192 -5.26 -61.10 47.07
C GLU A 192 -5.45 -59.92 48.04
N ASP A 193 -6.45 -60.12 48.88
CA ASP A 193 -6.36 -59.93 50.34
C ASP A 193 -5.34 -60.94 50.96
N GLN A 194 -4.74 -60.58 52.09
CA GLN A 194 -3.92 -61.40 53.02
C GLN A 194 -2.41 -61.58 52.79
N ALA A 195 -1.60 -60.77 53.48
CA ALA A 195 -0.49 -61.19 54.36
C ALA A 195 0.10 -60.00 55.14
#